data_AF-A0A1V6A518-F1
#
_entry.id   AF-A0A1V6A518-F1
#
_cell.length_a   1.000
_cell.length_b   1.000
_cell.length_c   1.000
_cell.angle_alpha   90.00
_cell.angle_beta   90.00
_cell.angle_gamma   90.00
#
_symmetry.space_group_name_H-M   'P 1'
#
loop_
_entity.id
_entity.type
_entity.pdbx_description
1 polymer ?
#
loop_
_entity_poly.entity_id
_entity_poly.type
_entity_poly.pdbx_seq_one_letter_code
_entity_poly.pdbx_strand_id
1 'polypeptide(L)'
;MAQGRTSEYMSALSLIAGAFSSGGKMLVCGNGGSAADSSHIAGELVKSFERRRALDERTASSLAIAGGVRGERLAGLLEAGLPVLSLASDPVVMSAIINDIGGEAVFAQQVMALGFAGDVLLCISTSGESENIVNAAIAAKAKGMAVIGLTGPSVSTLSGYCDVSLSTQGPTTAEVQSGHQVIYHGLCRDLEDWLVEGSGRGEDEPSL
;
A
#
# COMPACT_ATOMS: atom_id res chain seq x y z
N MET A 1 16.30 -21.08 -3.73
CA MET A 1 15.58 -19.99 -4.44
C MET A 1 14.15 -19.80 -3.91
N ALA A 2 13.37 -20.86 -3.64
CA ALA A 2 12.02 -20.71 -3.07
C ALA A 2 12.00 -20.13 -1.63
N GLN A 3 12.95 -20.53 -0.77
CA GLN A 3 13.04 -20.06 0.62
C GLN A 3 13.20 -18.52 0.76
N GLY A 4 13.88 -17.88 -0.21
CA GLY A 4 14.16 -16.43 -0.17
C GLY A 4 12.95 -15.56 -0.52
N ARG A 5 12.12 -15.99 -1.49
CA ARG A 5 10.88 -15.27 -1.82
C ARG A 5 9.87 -15.28 -0.68
N THR A 6 9.78 -16.38 0.06
CA THR A 6 8.90 -16.45 1.23
C THR A 6 9.37 -15.49 2.33
N SER A 7 10.69 -15.34 2.56
CA SER A 7 11.18 -14.38 3.55
C SER A 7 10.98 -12.92 3.15
N GLU A 8 11.18 -12.57 1.88
CA GLU A 8 10.93 -11.21 1.38
C GLU A 8 9.45 -10.86 1.48
N TYR A 9 8.56 -11.78 1.08
CA TYR A 9 7.11 -11.61 1.18
C TYR A 9 6.67 -11.34 2.62
N MET A 10 7.11 -12.17 3.58
CA MET A 10 6.77 -11.97 5.00
C MET A 10 7.34 -10.66 5.56
N SER A 11 8.51 -10.24 5.08
CA SER A 11 9.10 -8.95 5.47
C SER A 11 8.28 -7.77 4.95
N ALA A 12 7.82 -7.84 3.70
CA ALA A 12 6.92 -6.83 3.12
C ALA A 12 5.59 -6.76 3.91
N LEU A 13 4.97 -7.92 4.19
CA LEU A 13 3.76 -8.00 4.99
C LEU A 13 3.96 -7.37 6.38
N SER A 14 5.06 -7.70 7.06
CA SER A 14 5.37 -7.15 8.39
C SER A 14 5.58 -5.64 8.38
N LEU A 15 6.23 -5.08 7.35
CA LEU A 15 6.42 -3.64 7.23
C LEU A 15 5.09 -2.91 7.04
N ILE A 16 4.22 -3.43 6.18
CA ILE A 16 2.91 -2.84 5.91
C ILE A 16 2.01 -2.93 7.15
N ALA A 17 1.91 -4.11 7.76
CA ALA A 17 1.17 -4.33 9.00
C ALA A 17 1.68 -3.43 10.14
N GLY A 18 3.00 -3.34 10.32
CA GLY A 18 3.62 -2.49 11.34
C GLY A 18 3.30 -1.00 11.16
N ALA A 19 3.30 -0.51 9.91
CA ALA A 19 2.90 0.86 9.61
C ALA A 19 1.45 1.11 10.01
N PHE A 20 0.51 0.22 9.63
CA PHE A 20 -0.90 0.36 10.00
C PHE A 20 -1.13 0.30 11.51
N SER A 21 -0.49 -0.64 12.22
CA SER A 21 -0.55 -0.71 13.69
C SER A 21 -0.08 0.56 14.38
N SER A 22 0.85 1.28 13.77
CA SER A 22 1.41 2.52 14.30
C SER A 22 0.62 3.76 13.87
N GLY A 23 -0.52 3.59 13.20
CA GLY A 23 -1.34 4.68 12.66
C GLY A 23 -0.80 5.29 11.36
N GLY A 24 0.23 4.69 10.76
CA GLY A 24 0.76 5.05 9.45
C GLY A 24 -0.13 4.54 8.30
N LYS A 25 0.27 4.90 7.08
CA LYS A 25 -0.45 4.56 5.84
C LYS A 25 0.48 3.98 4.78
N MET A 26 -0.14 3.41 3.75
CA MET A 26 0.57 2.94 2.56
C MET A 26 0.24 3.84 1.38
N LEU A 27 1.27 4.37 0.74
CA LEU A 27 1.18 5.00 -0.57
C LEU A 27 1.58 3.98 -1.64
N VAL A 28 0.92 3.97 -2.79
CA VAL A 28 1.23 3.06 -3.89
C VAL A 28 1.44 3.86 -5.18
N CYS A 29 2.44 3.52 -5.98
CA CYS A 29 2.67 4.15 -7.27
C CYS A 29 3.14 3.16 -8.35
N GLY A 30 2.81 3.46 -9.60
CA GLY A 30 3.17 2.67 -10.77
C GLY A 30 2.81 3.40 -12.07
N ASN A 31 3.35 2.93 -13.19
CA ASN A 31 3.08 3.50 -14.52
C ASN A 31 2.21 2.57 -15.38
N GLY A 32 1.33 3.13 -16.22
CA GLY A 32 0.55 2.34 -17.19
C GLY A 32 -0.31 1.25 -16.52
N GLY A 33 -0.13 -0.02 -16.91
CA GLY A 33 -0.81 -1.15 -16.26
C GLY A 33 -0.54 -1.22 -14.75
N SER A 34 0.68 -0.88 -14.32
CA SER A 34 1.04 -0.84 -12.90
C SER A 34 0.38 0.35 -12.16
N ALA A 35 -0.05 1.40 -12.85
CA ALA A 35 -0.89 2.45 -12.28
C ALA A 35 -2.32 1.95 -12.00
N ALA A 36 -2.83 1.07 -12.87
CA ALA A 36 -4.09 0.38 -12.65
C ALA A 36 -3.98 -0.57 -11.44
N ASP A 37 -2.90 -1.37 -11.35
CA ASP A 37 -2.64 -2.22 -10.17
C ASP A 37 -2.52 -1.39 -8.88
N SER A 38 -1.84 -0.24 -8.92
CA SER A 38 -1.76 0.69 -7.79
C SER A 38 -3.14 1.10 -7.26
N SER A 39 -4.05 1.44 -8.19
CA SER A 39 -5.42 1.81 -7.84
C SER A 39 -6.26 0.61 -7.43
N HIS A 40 -5.98 -0.57 -8.00
CA HIS A 40 -6.63 -1.83 -7.63
C HIS A 40 -6.33 -2.19 -6.17
N ILE A 41 -5.04 -2.21 -5.79
CA ILE A 41 -4.59 -2.46 -4.40
C ILE A 41 -5.25 -1.50 -3.42
N ALA A 42 -5.27 -0.19 -3.74
CA ALA A 42 -5.95 0.80 -2.90
C ALA A 42 -7.45 0.49 -2.77
N GLY A 43 -8.11 0.14 -3.87
CA GLY A 43 -9.52 -0.24 -3.88
C GLY A 43 -9.82 -1.53 -3.10
N GLU A 44 -8.90 -2.48 -3.06
CA GLU A 44 -9.04 -3.72 -2.27
C GLU A 44 -8.85 -3.51 -0.78
N LEU A 45 -8.01 -2.56 -0.37
CA LEU A 45 -7.63 -2.36 1.03
C LEU A 45 -8.42 -1.27 1.74
N VAL A 46 -8.93 -0.26 1.03
CA VAL A 46 -9.77 0.81 1.62
C VAL A 46 -11.17 0.29 1.97
N LYS A 47 -11.69 -0.68 1.21
CA LYS A 47 -12.88 -1.48 1.57
C LYS A 47 -12.47 -2.91 1.90
N SER A 48 -13.38 -3.80 2.28
CA SER A 48 -13.02 -5.22 2.44
C SER A 48 -12.62 -5.88 1.10
N PHE A 49 -11.67 -6.82 1.14
CA PHE A 49 -11.21 -7.56 -0.03
C PHE A 49 -12.06 -8.83 -0.24
N GLU A 50 -11.84 -9.88 0.55
CA GLU A 50 -12.56 -11.17 0.46
C GLU A 50 -13.59 -11.32 1.60
N ARG A 51 -13.29 -10.80 2.80
CA ARG A 51 -14.15 -10.91 3.99
C ARG A 51 -14.58 -9.55 4.49
N ARG A 52 -15.89 -9.36 4.68
CA ARG A 52 -16.43 -8.14 5.28
C ARG A 52 -15.79 -7.85 6.63
N ARG A 53 -15.24 -6.64 6.77
CA ARG A 53 -14.64 -6.13 8.01
C ARG A 53 -15.60 -5.17 8.69
N ALA A 54 -16.33 -5.63 9.69
CA ALA A 54 -17.21 -4.76 10.47
C ALA A 54 -16.39 -3.71 11.24
N LEU A 55 -16.98 -2.54 11.48
CA LEU A 55 -16.41 -1.58 12.42
C LEU A 55 -16.40 -2.17 13.83
N ASP A 56 -15.37 -1.84 14.61
CA ASP A 56 -15.36 -2.15 16.04
C ASP A 56 -16.48 -1.41 16.79
N GLU A 57 -16.86 -1.91 17.96
CA GLU A 57 -17.98 -1.38 18.75
C GLU A 57 -17.78 0.09 19.13
N ARG A 58 -16.53 0.51 19.37
CA ARG A 58 -16.20 1.89 19.74
C ARG A 58 -16.43 2.84 18.56
N THR A 59 -15.99 2.46 17.36
CA THR A 59 -16.17 3.24 16.14
C THR A 59 -17.65 3.29 15.76
N ALA A 60 -18.36 2.16 15.82
CA ALA A 60 -19.81 2.11 15.57
C ALA A 60 -20.59 3.01 16.54
N SER A 61 -20.26 2.95 17.83
CA SER A 61 -20.87 3.81 18.86
C SER A 61 -20.57 5.30 18.63
N SER A 62 -19.33 5.63 18.23
CA SER A 62 -18.93 7.01 17.93
C SER A 62 -19.74 7.59 16.76
N LEU A 63 -20.03 6.78 15.74
CA LEU A 63 -20.90 7.18 14.63
C LEU A 63 -22.34 7.43 15.11
N ALA A 64 -22.88 6.54 15.94
CA ALA A 64 -24.21 6.70 16.52
C ALA A 64 -24.32 7.98 17.37
N ILE A 65 -23.31 8.27 18.20
CA ILE A 65 -23.26 9.50 19.01
C ILE A 65 -23.22 10.74 18.11
N ALA A 66 -22.42 10.73 17.05
CA ALA A 66 -22.27 11.88 16.15
C ALA A 66 -23.48 12.11 15.24
N GLY A 67 -24.18 11.05 14.83
CA GLY A 67 -25.21 11.09 13.79
C GLY A 67 -26.61 10.66 14.22
N GLY A 68 -26.82 10.26 15.48
CA GLY A 68 -28.05 9.64 15.97
C GLY A 68 -28.44 8.42 15.12
N VAL A 69 -29.74 8.32 14.79
CA VAL A 69 -30.30 7.25 13.94
C VAL A 69 -29.59 7.14 12.58
N ARG A 70 -29.13 8.26 12.01
CA ARG A 70 -28.37 8.21 10.75
C ARG A 70 -26.98 7.62 10.95
N GLY A 71 -26.35 7.91 12.09
CA GLY A 71 -25.07 7.36 12.50
C GLY A 71 -25.11 5.85 12.74
N GLU A 72 -26.16 5.37 13.42
CA GLU A 72 -26.39 3.93 13.62
C GLU A 72 -26.54 3.19 12.28
N ARG A 73 -27.36 3.74 11.38
CA ARG A 73 -27.52 3.18 10.03
C ARG A 73 -26.19 3.19 9.27
N LEU A 74 -25.41 4.26 9.39
CA LEU A 74 -24.11 4.39 8.73
C LEU A 74 -23.11 3.36 9.25
N ALA A 75 -23.07 3.10 10.57
CA ALA A 75 -22.22 2.07 11.17
C ALA A 75 -22.52 0.67 10.60
N GLY A 76 -23.77 0.38 10.26
CA GLY A 76 -24.17 -0.87 9.59
C GLY A 76 -23.79 -0.97 8.12
N LEU A 77 -23.40 0.14 7.47
CA LEU A 77 -22.99 0.20 6.05
C LEU A 77 -21.46 0.22 5.89
N LEU A 78 -20.75 0.91 6.78
CA LEU A 78 -19.30 1.08 6.68
C LEU A 78 -18.55 -0.20 7.08
N GLU A 79 -17.29 -0.25 6.64
CA GLU A 79 -16.36 -1.33 6.91
C GLU A 79 -15.03 -0.75 7.42
N ALA A 80 -14.31 -1.53 8.22
CA ALA A 80 -12.98 -1.15 8.70
C ALA A 80 -11.96 -1.28 7.55
N GLY A 81 -11.63 -0.14 6.93
CA GLY A 81 -10.64 -0.04 5.87
C GLY A 81 -9.20 0.13 6.37
N LEU A 82 -8.23 -0.16 5.50
CA LEU A 82 -6.83 0.17 5.72
C LEU A 82 -6.48 1.48 4.99
N PRO A 83 -5.65 2.35 5.59
CA PRO A 83 -5.32 3.66 5.01
C PRO A 83 -4.34 3.49 3.85
N VAL A 84 -4.87 3.34 2.64
CA VAL A 84 -4.08 3.14 1.41
C VAL A 84 -4.47 4.19 0.36
N LEU A 85 -3.47 4.78 -0.28
CA LEU A 85 -3.67 5.77 -1.35
C LEU A 85 -2.83 5.42 -2.58
N SER A 86 -3.49 5.32 -3.73
CA SER A 86 -2.83 5.27 -5.04
C SER A 86 -2.41 6.68 -5.46
N LEU A 87 -1.13 6.89 -5.71
CA LEU A 87 -0.60 8.18 -6.21
C LEU A 87 -0.85 8.38 -7.71
N ALA A 88 -1.46 7.39 -8.37
CA ALA A 88 -1.80 7.41 -9.79
C ALA A 88 -3.31 7.62 -10.05
N SER A 89 -4.12 7.83 -9.01
CA SER A 89 -5.59 7.91 -9.15
C SER A 89 -6.12 9.30 -9.50
N ASP A 90 -5.36 10.37 -9.21
CA ASP A 90 -5.80 11.75 -9.44
C ASP A 90 -5.12 12.36 -10.68
N PRO A 91 -5.80 12.40 -11.84
CA PRO A 91 -5.21 12.95 -13.06
C PRO A 91 -4.99 14.47 -12.98
N VAL A 92 -5.72 15.19 -12.13
CA VAL A 92 -5.54 16.64 -11.94
C VAL A 92 -4.21 16.89 -11.24
N VAL A 93 -3.96 16.20 -10.12
CA VAL A 93 -2.69 16.30 -9.39
C VAL A 93 -1.51 15.87 -10.28
N MET A 94 -1.63 14.75 -10.99
CA MET A 94 -0.58 14.28 -11.88
C MET A 94 -0.27 15.28 -12.98
N SER A 95 -1.29 15.79 -13.67
CA SER A 95 -1.10 16.74 -14.78
C SER A 95 -0.48 18.06 -14.33
N ALA A 96 -0.87 18.58 -13.16
CA ALA A 96 -0.28 19.78 -12.59
C ALA A 96 1.22 19.60 -12.31
N ILE A 97 1.60 18.49 -11.66
CA ILE A 97 3.01 18.21 -11.35
C ILE A 97 3.81 17.96 -12.63
N ILE A 98 3.27 17.19 -13.57
CA ILE A 98 3.94 16.91 -14.85
C ILE A 98 4.19 18.21 -15.63
N ASN A 99 3.22 19.13 -15.65
CA ASN A 99 3.32 20.38 -16.38
C ASN A 99 4.29 21.38 -15.72
N ASP A 100 4.24 21.50 -14.39
CA ASP A 100 4.93 22.57 -13.67
C ASP A 100 6.31 22.17 -13.13
N ILE A 101 6.55 20.87 -12.89
CA ILE A 101 7.78 20.34 -12.30
C ILE A 101 8.47 19.37 -13.25
N GLY A 102 7.74 18.38 -13.76
CA GLY A 102 8.27 17.34 -14.64
C GLY A 102 7.72 15.94 -14.33
N GLY A 103 7.68 15.09 -15.35
CA GLY A 103 7.13 13.73 -15.23
C GLY A 103 7.96 12.81 -14.32
N GLU A 104 9.27 13.04 -14.24
CA GLU A 104 10.23 12.40 -13.36
C GLU A 104 9.95 12.66 -11.87
N ALA A 105 9.22 13.73 -11.55
CA ALA A 105 8.89 14.11 -10.18
C ALA A 105 7.44 13.77 -9.78
N VAL A 106 6.62 13.24 -10.70
CA VAL A 106 5.15 13.11 -10.51
C VAL A 106 4.75 12.37 -9.23
N PHE A 107 5.46 11.30 -8.88
CA PHE A 107 5.20 10.54 -7.66
C PHE A 107 6.04 11.04 -6.49
N ALA A 108 7.29 11.43 -6.73
CA ALA A 108 8.18 11.98 -5.70
C ALA A 108 7.56 13.21 -5.02
N GLN A 109 6.98 14.13 -5.79
CA GLN A 109 6.31 15.32 -5.25
C GLN A 109 5.11 14.96 -4.38
N GLN A 110 4.32 13.95 -4.77
CA GLN A 110 3.19 13.47 -3.96
C GLN A 110 3.66 12.78 -2.68
N VAL A 111 4.72 11.97 -2.73
CA VAL A 111 5.36 11.40 -1.54
C VAL A 111 5.86 12.51 -0.61
N MET A 112 6.48 13.55 -1.18
CA MET A 112 6.94 14.71 -0.42
C MET A 112 5.82 15.45 0.30
N ALA A 113 4.62 15.53 -0.29
CA ALA A 113 3.46 16.16 0.33
C ALA A 113 2.72 15.24 1.32
N LEU A 114 2.55 13.97 0.98
CA LEU A 114 1.58 13.08 1.64
C LEU A 114 2.22 12.06 2.58
N GLY A 115 3.48 11.68 2.36
CA GLY A 115 4.17 10.70 3.21
C GLY A 115 4.57 11.25 4.57
N PHE A 116 4.66 10.41 5.58
CA PHE A 116 5.24 10.72 6.89
C PHE A 116 6.19 9.61 7.34
N ALA A 117 7.09 9.90 8.27
CA ALA A 117 7.96 8.87 8.84
C ALA A 117 7.11 7.74 9.43
N GLY A 118 7.50 6.49 9.16
CA GLY A 118 6.72 5.30 9.55
C GLY A 118 5.66 4.86 8.54
N ASP A 119 5.36 5.64 7.51
CA ASP A 119 4.54 5.17 6.38
C ASP A 119 5.32 4.22 5.47
N VAL A 120 4.59 3.53 4.59
CA VAL A 120 5.16 2.66 3.55
C VAL A 120 4.89 3.24 2.16
N LEU A 121 5.88 3.18 1.27
CA LEU A 121 5.70 3.34 -0.17
C LEU A 121 5.84 1.99 -0.86
N LEU A 122 4.80 1.57 -1.58
CA LEU A 122 4.82 0.42 -2.48
C LEU A 122 5.01 0.90 -3.93
N CYS A 123 6.17 0.62 -4.50
CA CYS A 123 6.53 0.97 -5.87
C CYS A 123 6.30 -0.21 -6.81
N ILE A 124 5.58 -0.01 -7.92
CA ILE A 124 5.33 -1.04 -8.93
C ILE A 124 6.02 -0.64 -10.24
N SER A 125 7.05 -1.39 -10.64
CA SER A 125 7.77 -1.17 -11.89
C SER A 125 8.32 -2.48 -12.43
N THR A 126 7.82 -2.94 -13.58
CA THR A 126 8.29 -4.20 -14.18
C THR A 126 9.75 -4.15 -14.61
N SER A 127 10.26 -2.98 -15.05
CA SER A 127 11.68 -2.80 -15.36
C SER A 127 12.53 -2.52 -14.13
N GLY A 128 11.96 -1.87 -13.11
CA GLY A 128 12.70 -1.30 -11.98
C GLY A 128 13.54 -0.06 -12.33
N GLU A 129 13.40 0.44 -13.56
CA GLU A 129 14.20 1.55 -14.11
C GLU A 129 13.36 2.80 -14.42
N SER A 130 12.06 2.79 -14.11
CA SER A 130 11.21 3.97 -14.31
C SER A 130 11.68 5.11 -13.39
N GLU A 131 12.25 6.16 -13.97
CA GLU A 131 12.84 7.28 -13.24
C GLU A 131 11.88 7.91 -12.21
N ASN A 132 10.61 8.11 -12.60
CA ASN A 132 9.61 8.66 -11.69
C ASN A 132 9.25 7.75 -10.49
N ILE A 133 9.43 6.43 -10.62
CA ILE A 133 9.26 5.47 -9.52
C ILE A 133 10.50 5.45 -8.64
N VAL A 134 11.70 5.45 -9.24
CA VAL A 134 12.97 5.55 -8.51
C VAL A 134 13.01 6.84 -7.67
N ASN A 135 12.62 7.98 -8.24
CA ASN A 135 12.57 9.25 -7.53
C ASN A 135 11.54 9.24 -6.38
N ALA A 136 10.43 8.52 -6.53
CA ALA A 136 9.47 8.31 -5.44
C ALA A 136 10.08 7.51 -4.28
N ALA A 137 10.83 6.45 -4.58
CA ALA A 137 11.55 5.68 -3.58
C ALA A 137 12.58 6.54 -2.84
N ILE A 138 13.36 7.35 -3.56
CA ILE A 138 14.32 8.30 -2.96
C ILE A 138 13.60 9.27 -2.01
N ALA A 139 12.50 9.88 -2.45
CA ALA A 139 11.69 10.79 -1.64
C ALA A 139 11.15 10.09 -0.37
N ALA A 140 10.68 8.85 -0.50
CA ALA A 140 10.18 8.07 0.64
C ALA A 140 11.29 7.79 1.67
N LYS A 141 12.48 7.36 1.22
CA LYS A 141 13.64 7.17 2.11
C LYS A 141 14.02 8.45 2.83
N ALA A 142 14.04 9.59 2.12
CA ALA A 142 14.33 10.89 2.69
C ALA A 142 13.31 11.31 3.78
N LYS A 143 12.07 10.81 3.71
CA LYS A 143 11.02 11.05 4.70
C LYS A 143 10.96 10.02 5.83
N GLY A 144 11.87 9.05 5.87
CA GLY A 144 11.86 7.99 6.86
C GLY A 144 10.71 6.99 6.67
N MET A 145 10.26 6.82 5.42
CA MET A 145 9.31 5.78 5.04
C MET A 145 10.04 4.48 4.68
N ALA A 146 9.38 3.35 4.89
CA ALA A 146 9.84 2.09 4.33
C ALA A 146 9.45 2.00 2.84
N VAL A 147 10.30 1.38 2.03
CA VAL A 147 10.08 1.24 0.58
C VAL A 147 10.02 -0.23 0.19
N ILE A 148 8.92 -0.63 -0.44
CA ILE A 148 8.72 -1.97 -0.99
C ILE A 148 8.61 -1.89 -2.50
N GLY A 149 9.31 -2.74 -3.23
CA GLY A 149 9.27 -2.79 -4.70
C GLY A 149 8.61 -4.06 -5.22
N LEU A 150 7.62 -3.93 -6.10
CA LEU A 150 7.18 -5.00 -7.01
C LEU A 150 7.92 -4.82 -8.33
N THR A 151 8.91 -5.68 -8.59
CA THR A 151 9.83 -5.53 -9.73
C THR A 151 9.80 -6.72 -10.67
N GLY A 152 10.44 -6.58 -11.84
CA GLY A 152 10.84 -7.71 -12.66
C GLY A 152 12.00 -8.52 -12.04
N PRO A 153 12.55 -9.48 -12.79
CA PRO A 153 13.49 -10.47 -12.24
C PRO A 153 14.91 -9.94 -12.01
N SER A 154 15.27 -8.83 -12.64
CA SER A 154 16.62 -8.26 -12.58
C SER A 154 16.80 -7.36 -11.36
N VAL A 155 18.00 -7.37 -10.79
CA VAL A 155 18.45 -6.26 -9.93
C VAL A 155 18.38 -4.99 -10.75
N SER A 156 17.78 -3.95 -10.16
CA SER A 156 17.44 -2.70 -10.82
C SER A 156 17.77 -1.50 -9.95
N THR A 157 17.77 -0.30 -10.53
CA THR A 157 17.96 0.95 -9.79
C THR A 157 16.96 1.07 -8.63
N LEU A 158 15.67 0.77 -8.88
CA LEU A 158 14.64 0.79 -7.84
C LEU A 158 14.97 -0.17 -6.68
N SER A 159 15.41 -1.40 -6.98
CA SER A 159 15.71 -2.38 -5.93
C SER A 159 16.81 -1.94 -4.96
N GLY A 160 17.72 -1.04 -5.40
CA GLY A 160 18.75 -0.45 -4.53
C GLY A 160 18.22 0.54 -3.49
N TYR A 161 16.99 1.07 -3.68
CA TYR A 161 16.32 1.94 -2.73
C TYR A 161 15.24 1.25 -1.89
N CYS A 162 14.89 0.01 -2.24
CA CYS A 162 13.90 -0.78 -1.52
C CYS A 162 14.48 -1.37 -0.23
N ASP A 163 13.69 -1.33 0.84
CA ASP A 163 13.93 -2.15 2.03
C ASP A 163 13.55 -3.62 1.75
N VAL A 164 12.55 -3.86 0.90
CA VAL A 164 12.17 -5.19 0.39
C VAL A 164 11.84 -5.12 -1.09
N SER A 165 12.39 -6.03 -1.90
CA SER A 165 12.03 -6.18 -3.32
C SER A 165 11.40 -7.55 -3.58
N LEU A 166 10.15 -7.55 -4.05
CA LEU A 166 9.41 -8.73 -4.47
C LEU A 166 9.51 -8.84 -6.00
N SER A 167 10.49 -9.62 -6.46
CA SER A 167 10.76 -9.80 -7.88
C SER A 167 9.90 -10.91 -8.51
N THR A 168 9.23 -10.59 -9.61
CA THR A 168 8.46 -11.55 -10.41
C THR A 168 9.28 -11.99 -11.61
N GLN A 169 9.29 -13.30 -11.89
CA GLN A 169 9.91 -13.86 -13.09
C GLN A 169 8.96 -13.76 -14.27
N GLY A 170 9.49 -13.41 -15.43
CA GLY A 170 8.73 -13.38 -16.69
C GLY A 170 9.58 -12.75 -17.80
N PRO A 171 9.60 -13.32 -19.02
CA PRO A 171 10.34 -12.73 -20.13
C PRO A 171 9.69 -11.46 -20.67
N THR A 172 8.41 -11.20 -20.37
CA THR A 172 7.68 -10.02 -20.82
C THR A 172 7.06 -9.21 -19.68
N THR A 173 6.83 -7.91 -19.93
CA THR A 173 6.11 -7.01 -18.99
C THR A 173 4.75 -7.57 -18.59
N ALA A 174 4.01 -8.19 -19.51
CA ALA A 174 2.68 -8.73 -19.23
C ALA A 174 2.71 -9.93 -18.26
N GLU A 175 3.71 -10.81 -18.39
CA GLU A 175 3.89 -11.92 -17.46
C GLU A 175 4.37 -11.42 -16.08
N VAL A 176 5.26 -10.43 -16.06
CA VAL A 176 5.69 -9.79 -14.80
C VAL A 176 4.50 -9.15 -14.09
N GLN A 177 3.65 -8.41 -14.82
CA GLN A 177 2.42 -7.83 -14.27
C GLN A 177 1.48 -8.92 -13.74
N SER A 178 1.29 -10.01 -14.50
CA SER A 178 0.43 -11.12 -14.06
C SER A 178 0.92 -11.74 -12.75
N GLY A 179 2.24 -11.87 -12.55
CA GLY A 179 2.78 -12.35 -11.28
C GLY A 179 2.73 -11.29 -10.17
N HIS A 180 2.82 -9.99 -10.48
CA HIS A 180 2.55 -8.94 -9.48
C HIS A 180 1.13 -9.04 -8.92
N GLN A 181 0.13 -9.36 -9.77
CA GLN A 181 -1.25 -9.59 -9.32
C GLN A 181 -1.37 -10.74 -8.31
N VAL A 182 -0.65 -11.84 -8.54
CA VAL A 182 -0.62 -12.95 -7.58
C VAL A 182 -0.02 -12.50 -6.24
N ILE A 183 1.06 -11.72 -6.27
CA ILE A 183 1.73 -11.24 -5.06
C ILE A 183 0.85 -10.26 -4.29
N TYR A 184 0.31 -9.23 -4.94
CA TYR A 184 -0.45 -8.21 -4.21
C TYR A 184 -1.81 -8.72 -3.74
N HIS A 185 -2.50 -9.61 -4.47
CA HIS A 185 -3.71 -10.24 -3.94
C HIS A 185 -3.40 -11.10 -2.70
N GLY A 186 -2.24 -11.77 -2.68
CA GLY A 186 -1.74 -12.45 -1.48
C GLY A 186 -1.58 -11.47 -0.32
N LEU A 187 -0.86 -10.36 -0.56
CA LEU A 187 -0.67 -9.33 0.47
C LEU A 187 -2.01 -8.76 0.96
N CYS A 188 -2.97 -8.50 0.06
CA CYS A 188 -4.30 -8.02 0.43
C CYS A 188 -5.04 -9.00 1.33
N ARG A 189 -5.01 -10.30 0.99
CA ARG A 189 -5.62 -11.35 1.82
C ARG A 189 -4.94 -11.45 3.18
N ASP A 190 -3.62 -11.49 3.22
CA ASP A 190 -2.89 -11.70 4.47
C ASP A 190 -2.94 -10.47 5.39
N LEU A 191 -3.01 -9.25 4.82
CA LEU A 191 -3.27 -8.02 5.57
C LEU A 191 -4.71 -7.97 6.12
N GLU A 192 -5.68 -8.52 5.39
CA GLU A 192 -7.05 -8.66 5.86
C GLU A 192 -7.13 -9.65 7.04
N ASP A 193 -6.50 -10.82 6.93
CA ASP A 193 -6.42 -11.79 8.02
C ASP A 193 -5.69 -11.21 9.24
N TRP A 194 -4.55 -10.52 9.03
CA TRP A 194 -3.81 -9.84 10.10
C TRP A 194 -4.68 -8.84 10.88
N LEU A 195 -5.51 -8.05 10.19
CA LEU A 195 -6.37 -7.07 10.85
C LEU A 195 -7.47 -7.74 11.68
N VAL A 196 -8.02 -8.87 11.20
CA VAL A 196 -9.03 -9.66 11.93
C VAL A 196 -8.41 -10.34 13.15
N GLU A 197 -7.22 -10.91 13.02
CA GLU A 197 -6.51 -11.54 14.14
C GLU A 197 -6.02 -10.51 15.17
N GLY A 198 -5.58 -9.33 14.72
CA GLY A 198 -5.13 -8.23 15.57
C GLY A 198 -6.27 -7.55 16.35
N SER A 199 -7.46 -7.45 15.75
CA SER A 199 -8.66 -6.94 16.44
C SER A 199 -9.18 -7.89 17.53
N GLY A 200 -8.80 -9.17 17.50
CA GLY A 200 -9.04 -10.14 18.58
C GLY A 200 -8.05 -10.07 19.75
N ARG A 201 -6.96 -9.30 19.68
CA ARG A 201 -5.95 -9.18 20.75
C ARG A 201 -6.14 -7.97 21.67
N GLY A 202 -7.25 -7.24 21.52
CA GLY A 202 -7.51 -5.98 22.23
C GLY A 202 -8.03 -6.08 23.66
N GLU A 203 -8.25 -7.29 24.21
CA GLU A 203 -8.86 -7.45 25.55
C GLU A 203 -7.97 -8.11 26.62
N ASP A 204 -6.83 -8.71 26.27
CA ASP A 204 -6.08 -9.60 27.19
C ASP A 204 -4.56 -9.37 27.25
N GLU A 205 -4.06 -8.12 27.19
CA GLU A 205 -2.70 -7.85 27.71
C GLU A 205 -2.71 -6.74 28.78
N PRO A 206 -2.26 -7.05 30.02
CA PRO A 206 -2.12 -6.05 31.05
C PRO A 206 -0.96 -5.11 30.69
N SER A 207 -1.23 -3.81 30.71
CA SER A 207 -0.21 -2.77 30.64
C SER A 207 0.91 -3.05 31.65
N LEU A 208 2.13 -3.26 31.15
CA LEU A 208 3.35 -3.29 31.95
C LEU A 208 3.69 -1.90 32.49
#